data_AF-A0A5R9KSP9-F1
#
_entry.id   AF-A0A5R9KSP9-F1
#
_cell.length_a   1.000
_cell.length_b   1.000
_cell.length_c   1.000
_cell.angle_alpha   90.00
_cell.angle_beta   90.00
_cell.angle_gamma   90.00
#
_symmetry.space_group_name_H-M   'P 1'
#
loop_
_entity.id
_entity.type
_entity.pdbx_description
1 polymer ?
#
loop_
_entity_poly.entity_id
_entity_poly.type
_entity_poly.pdbx_seq_one_letter_code
_entity_poly.pdbx_strand_id
1 'polypeptide(L)' 'MTQELVDKVRAYVDQRVRDMENSPDPAAVAKKHLQEIGYLDENGEIAEQYRGGIPDNFKKPESIL' A
#
# COMPACT_ATOMS: atom_id res chain seq x y z
N MET A 1 -16.16 -7.18 -3.24
CA MET A 1 -15.46 -6.77 -2.01
C MET A 1 -16.27 -7.31 -0.85
N THR A 2 -15.70 -8.17 0.00
CA THR A 2 -16.41 -8.83 1.11
C THR A 2 -16.14 -8.09 2.43
N GLN A 3 -17.00 -8.25 3.43
CA GLN A 3 -16.81 -7.65 4.75
C GLN A 3 -15.49 -8.07 5.40
N GLU A 4 -15.12 -9.35 5.25
CA GLU A 4 -13.85 -9.89 5.73
C GLU A 4 -12.64 -9.17 5.11
N LEU A 5 -12.69 -8.83 3.82
CA LEU A 5 -11.61 -8.08 3.17
C LEU A 5 -11.52 -6.66 3.73
N VAL A 6 -12.66 -6.01 3.97
CA VAL A 6 -12.71 -4.67 4.56
C VAL A 6 -12.11 -4.67 5.96
N ASP A 7 -12.42 -5.67 6.78
CA ASP A 7 -11.92 -5.78 8.15
C ASP A 7 -10.41 -6.03 8.17
N LYS A 8 -9.90 -6.86 7.25
CA LYS A 8 -8.45 -7.08 7.06
C LYS A 8 -7.73 -5.79 6.65
N VAL A 9 -8.30 -5.02 5.72
CA VAL A 9 -7.74 -3.73 5.29
C VAL A 9 -7.74 -2.72 6.44
N ARG A 10 -8.83 -2.64 7.22
CA ARG A 10 -8.89 -1.76 8.40
C ARG A 10 -7.83 -2.12 9.43
N ALA A 11 -7.73 -3.39 9.80
CA ALA A 11 -6.73 -3.85 10.77
C ALA A 11 -5.29 -3.55 10.29
N TYR A 12 -5.04 -3.73 8.99
CA TYR A 12 -3.76 -3.38 8.37
C TYR A 12 -3.46 -1.88 8.47
N VAL A 13 -4.43 -1.02 8.14
CA VAL A 13 -4.28 0.45 8.21
C VAL A 13 -4.09 0.91 9.66
N ASP A 14 -4.92 0.43 10.60
CA ASP A 14 -4.85 0.82 12.01
C ASP A 14 -3.49 0.51 12.64
N GLN A 15 -2.93 -0.67 12.33
CA GLN A 15 -1.60 -1.04 12.81
C GLN A 15 -0.54 -0.09 12.27
N ARG A 16 -0.59 0.24 10.97
CA ARG A 16 0.39 1.11 10.32
C ARG A 16 0.33 2.55 10.81
N VAL A 17 -0.87 3.06 11.11
CA VAL A 17 -1.04 4.37 11.74
C VAL A 17 -0.35 4.39 13.11
N ARG A 18 -0.57 3.36 13.94
CA ARG A 18 0.11 3.26 15.25
C ARG A 18 1.63 3.17 15.12
N ASP A 19 2.14 2.42 14.15
CA ASP A 19 3.58 2.28 13.93
C ASP A 19 4.22 3.63 13.54
N MET A 20 3.51 4.45 12.77
CA MET A 20 3.94 5.81 12.43
C MET A 20 3.85 6.78 13.62
N GLU A 21 2.77 6.72 14.40
CA GLU A 21 2.58 7.60 15.58
C GLU A 21 3.61 7.33 16.69
N ASN A 22 4.05 6.07 16.84
CA ASN A 22 5.02 5.67 17.86
C ASN A 22 6.48 5.76 17.40
N SER A 23 6.74 6.21 16.16
CA SER A 23 8.09 6.33 15.61
C SER A 23 8.62 7.76 15.72
N PRO A 24 9.91 7.95 16.07
CA PRO A 24 10.56 9.26 15.97
C PRO A 24 10.74 9.73 14.51
N ASP A 25 10.65 8.80 13.54
CA ASP A 25 10.67 9.11 12.10
C ASP A 25 9.54 8.34 11.37
N PRO A 26 8.33 8.93 11.29
CA PRO A 26 7.19 8.34 10.61
C PRO A 26 7.42 8.13 9.11
N ALA A 27 8.24 8.97 8.48
CA ALA A 27 8.50 8.90 7.05
C ALA A 27 9.36 7.68 6.70
N ALA A 28 10.37 7.37 7.51
CA ALA A 28 11.16 6.15 7.36
C ALA A 28 10.33 4.88 7.54
N VAL A 29 9.39 4.88 8.50
CA VAL A 29 8.45 3.77 8.73
C VAL A 29 7.56 3.58 7.51
N ALA A 30 6.95 4.64 6.99
CA ALA A 30 6.15 4.60 5.76
C ALA A 30 6.96 4.09 4.55
N LYS A 31 8.21 4.56 4.37
CA LYS A 31 9.08 4.12 3.28
C LYS A 31 9.39 2.63 3.36
N LYS A 32 9.81 2.13 4.54
CA LYS A 32 10.07 0.72 4.79
C LYS A 32 8.84 -0.14 4.48
N HIS A 33 7.67 0.34 4.87
CA HIS A 33 6.41 -0.34 4.64
C HIS A 33 6.04 -0.45 3.16
N LEU A 34 6.28 0.59 2.37
CA LEU A 34 6.08 0.54 0.94
C LEU A 34 7.09 -0.39 0.25
N GLN A 35 8.30 -0.53 0.79
CA GLN A 35 9.27 -1.54 0.33
C GLN A 35 8.82 -2.97 0.67
N GLU A 36 8.32 -3.21 1.89
CA GLU A 36 7.83 -4.53 2.34
C GLU A 36 6.71 -5.09 1.45
N ILE A 37 5.81 -4.22 0.96
CA ILE A 37 4.72 -4.61 0.06
C ILE A 37 5.15 -4.60 -1.42
N GLY A 38 6.42 -4.33 -1.71
CA GLY A 38 6.98 -4.31 -3.08
C GLY A 38 6.52 -3.12 -3.93
N TYR A 39 5.97 -2.07 -3.30
CA TYR A 39 5.60 -0.84 -4.00
C TYR A 39 6.82 0.03 -4.28
N LEU A 40 7.76 0.08 -3.33
CA LEU A 40 9.08 0.66 -3.54
C LEU A 40 10.13 -0.43 -3.77
N ASP A 41 11.11 -0.11 -4.62
CA ASP A 41 12.28 -0.95 -4.86
C ASP A 41 13.37 -0.76 -3.79
N GLU A 42 14.50 -1.43 -4.00
CA GLU A 42 15.68 -1.43 -3.12
C GLU A 42 16.30 -0.03 -2.96
N ASN A 43 16.12 0.83 -3.97
CA ASN A 43 16.58 2.22 -3.98
C ASN A 43 15.56 3.16 -3.30
N GLY A 44 14.35 2.66 -3.04
CA GLY A 44 13.24 3.44 -2.50
C GLY A 44 12.50 4.26 -3.56
N GLU A 45 12.66 3.90 -4.84
CA GLU A 45 11.85 4.41 -5.93
C GLU A 45 10.62 3.52 -6.15
N ILE A 46 9.61 4.03 -6.87
CA ILE A 46 8.45 3.21 -7.24
C ILE A 46 8.91 2.05 -8.10
N ALA A 47 8.58 0.83 -7.67
CA ALA A 47 8.94 -0.39 -8.40
C ALA A 47 8.43 -0.34 -9.84
N GLU A 48 9.21 -0.87 -10.78
CA GLU A 48 8.97 -0.70 -12.22
C GLU A 48 7.55 -1.11 -12.66
N GLN A 49 7.01 -2.16 -12.04
CA GLN A 49 5.64 -2.66 -12.24
C GLN A 49 4.52 -1.66 -11.88
N TYR A 50 4.84 -0.62 -11.10
CA TYR A 50 3.92 0.44 -10.67
C TYR A 50 4.30 1.82 -11.21
N ARG A 51 5.41 1.94 -11.96
CA ARG A 51 5.95 3.23 -12.47
C ARG A 51 5.02 3.91 -13.48
N GLY A 52 4.11 3.14 -14.09
CA GLY A 52 3.03 3.61 -14.98
C GLY A 52 1.66 3.77 -14.30
N GLY A 53 1.59 3.71 -12.97
CA GLY A 53 0.35 3.61 -12.20
C GLY A 53 -0.07 2.16 -11.94
N ILE A 54 -1.29 1.97 -11.41
CA ILE A 54 -1.84 0.63 -11.19
C ILE A 54 -2.04 -0.02 -12.58
N PRO A 55 -1.44 -1.20 -12.86
CA PRO A 55 -1.57 -1.83 -14.16
C PRO A 55 -3.05 -2.08 -14.49
N ASP A 56 -3.44 -1.95 -15.76
CA ASP A 56 -4.85 -2.09 -16.18
C ASP A 56 -5.49 -3.42 -15.76
N ASN A 57 -4.69 -4.48 -15.60
CA ASN A 57 -5.13 -5.80 -15.11
C ASN A 57 -5.58 -5.77 -13.63
N PHE A 58 -5.21 -4.73 -12.88
CA PHE A 58 -5.61 -4.48 -11.50
C PHE A 58 -6.65 -3.36 -11.37
N LYS A 59 -6.89 -2.58 -12.43
CA LYS A 59 -8.05 -1.70 -12.49
C LYS A 59 -9.27 -2.61 -12.58
N LYS A 60 -10.22 -2.44 -11.65
CA LYS A 60 -11.52 -3.12 -11.79
C LYS A 60 -12.06 -2.81 -13.19
N PRO A 61 -12.62 -3.79 -13.91
CA PRO A 61 -13.32 -3.48 -15.14
C PRO A 61 -14.38 -2.43 -14.79
N GLU A 62 -14.30 -1.27 -15.44
CA GLU A 62 -15.36 -0.28 -15.35
C GLU A 62 -16.64 -1.00 -15.76
N SER A 63 -17.56 -1.17 -14.80
CA SER A 63 -18.90 -1.67 -15.08
C SER A 63 -19.50 -0.73 -16.13
N ILE A 64 -19.67 -1.25 -17.33
CA ILE A 64 -20.47 -0.62 -18.38
C ILE A 64 -21.89 -0.48 -17.80
N LEU A 65 -22.30 0.77 -17.55
CA LEU A 65 -23.67 1.18 -17.26
C LEU A 65 -23.99 2.41 -18.12
#